data_AF-A0A0H5GN17-F1
#
_entry.id   AF-A0A0H5GN17-F1
#
_cell.length_a   1.000
_cell.length_b   1.000
_cell.length_c   1.000
_cell.angle_alpha   90.00
_cell.angle_beta   90.00
_cell.angle_gamma   90.00
#
_symmetry.space_group_name_H-M   'P 1'
#
loop_
_entity.id
_entity.type
_entity.pdbx_description
1 polymer ?
#
loop_
_entity_poly.entity_id
_entity_poly.type
_entity_poly.pdbx_seq_one_letter_code
_entity_poly.pdbx_strand_id
1 'polypeptide(L)'
;MANYIDSNILSQSYVHVEPTWLTSFSDKQKEDELQRIKDSITEYAQKRLKFFLYEDIDIEVEFEDGSIKAKITAYGKVCVLLSAINPVGHAISNYPEYREGIKAIISDVSKIGNVVNSEVLFQTKSRSKDEIIRVEARKGIVGSLEKIHNKMTTIENKLVRKDNSPLIIYNDLLDLNKYISELDANLKDKNDRDSISKSLYEGVNGLNLKKGKFKLTDSLSEDMYNNLLAERKIILQNLSKW
;
A
#
# COMPACT_ATOMS: atom_id res chain seq x y z
N MET A 1 -18.78 -19.09 5.07
CA MET A 1 -19.57 -17.83 5.01
C MET A 1 -18.57 -16.71 5.23
N ALA A 2 -18.26 -15.94 4.20
CA ALA A 2 -17.18 -14.95 4.25
C ALA A 2 -17.58 -13.83 5.23
N ASN A 3 -16.94 -13.78 6.41
CA ASN A 3 -16.97 -12.58 7.22
C ASN A 3 -16.26 -11.51 6.40
N TYR A 4 -17.02 -10.60 5.80
CA TYR A 4 -16.45 -9.41 5.19
C TYR A 4 -15.85 -8.58 6.32
N ILE A 5 -14.54 -8.76 6.55
CA ILE A 5 -13.80 -7.91 7.47
C ILE A 5 -13.91 -6.49 6.90
N ASP A 6 -14.57 -5.61 7.65
CA ASP A 6 -14.73 -4.18 7.34
C ASP A 6 -13.42 -3.44 7.64
N SER A 7 -12.35 -3.88 6.99
CA SER A 7 -10.99 -3.50 7.30
C SER A 7 -10.12 -3.58 6.04
N ASN A 8 -9.15 -2.69 5.95
CA ASN A 8 -8.31 -2.56 4.76
C ASN A 8 -7.27 -3.68 4.73
N ILE A 9 -6.96 -4.21 3.55
CA ILE A 9 -5.78 -5.07 3.40
C ILE A 9 -4.54 -4.19 3.54
N LEU A 10 -3.77 -4.38 4.61
CA LEU A 10 -2.53 -3.64 4.87
C LEU A 10 -1.33 -4.30 4.16
N SER A 11 -1.33 -5.63 4.11
CA SER A 11 -0.28 -6.41 3.45
C SER A 11 -0.82 -7.79 3.06
N GLN A 12 -0.29 -8.34 1.97
CA GLN A 12 -0.55 -9.72 1.58
C GLN A 12 0.73 -10.38 1.07
N SER A 13 1.06 -11.52 1.64
CA SER A 13 2.11 -12.42 1.18
C SER A 13 1.45 -13.59 0.45
N TYR A 14 2.04 -13.97 -0.69
CA TYR A 14 1.65 -15.15 -1.45
C TYR A 14 2.90 -15.93 -1.84
N VAL A 15 2.98 -17.18 -1.40
CA VAL A 15 4.07 -18.09 -1.73
C VAL A 15 3.48 -19.38 -2.25
N HIS A 16 3.93 -19.80 -3.42
CA HIS A 16 3.59 -21.07 -4.05
C HIS A 16 4.87 -21.84 -4.31
N VAL A 17 5.00 -22.99 -3.67
CA VAL A 17 6.14 -23.89 -3.83
C VAL A 17 5.72 -25.34 -3.99
N GLU A 18 6.55 -26.08 -4.72
CA GLU A 18 6.46 -27.51 -4.96
C GLU A 18 7.77 -28.18 -4.49
N PRO A 19 7.92 -28.43 -3.17
CA PRO A 19 9.15 -28.99 -2.63
C PRO A 19 9.35 -30.43 -3.09
N THR A 20 10.53 -30.74 -3.61
CA THR A 20 10.83 -32.09 -4.13
C THR A 20 10.82 -33.15 -3.04
N TRP A 21 11.17 -32.81 -1.80
CA TRP A 21 11.20 -33.74 -0.68
C TRP A 21 9.82 -34.30 -0.28
N LEU A 22 8.72 -33.58 -0.57
CA LEU A 22 7.37 -34.07 -0.31
C LEU A 22 7.02 -35.29 -1.16
N THR A 23 7.64 -35.44 -2.34
CA THR A 23 7.38 -36.57 -3.24
C THR A 23 7.74 -37.93 -2.63
N SER A 24 8.65 -37.93 -1.65
CA SER A 24 9.17 -39.13 -0.99
C SER A 24 8.38 -39.54 0.25
N PHE A 25 7.35 -38.78 0.65
CA PHE A 25 6.56 -39.05 1.86
C PHE A 25 5.29 -39.86 1.56
N SER A 26 4.87 -40.71 2.50
CA SER A 26 3.52 -41.28 2.50
C SER A 26 2.46 -40.21 2.76
N ASP A 27 1.20 -40.48 2.42
CA ASP A 27 0.12 -39.50 2.55
C ASP A 27 -0.04 -38.98 3.99
N LYS A 28 0.07 -39.87 4.99
CA LYS A 28 0.03 -39.49 6.40
C LYS A 28 1.20 -38.60 6.81
N GLN A 29 2.42 -38.93 6.36
CA GLN A 29 3.60 -38.10 6.64
C GLN A 29 3.51 -36.72 5.97
N LYS A 30 2.92 -36.64 4.77
CA LYS A 30 2.66 -35.36 4.10
C LYS A 30 1.67 -34.54 4.93
N GLU A 31 0.57 -35.13 5.37
CA GLU A 31 -0.44 -34.44 6.18
C GLU A 31 0.16 -33.89 7.48
N ASP A 32 0.87 -34.73 8.24
CA ASP A 32 1.52 -34.34 9.50
C ASP A 32 2.54 -33.20 9.30
N GLU A 33 3.38 -33.29 8.27
CA GLU A 33 4.40 -32.28 8.00
C GLU A 33 3.82 -30.99 7.43
N LEU A 34 2.79 -31.07 6.58
CA LEU A 34 2.06 -29.91 6.11
C LEU A 34 1.39 -29.21 7.28
N GLN A 35 0.75 -29.92 8.19
CA GLN A 35 0.16 -29.31 9.39
C GLN A 35 1.22 -28.62 10.25
N ARG A 36 2.36 -29.26 10.48
CA ARG A 36 3.50 -28.64 11.20
C ARG A 36 3.96 -27.33 10.54
N ILE A 37 4.08 -27.32 9.22
CA ILE A 37 4.45 -26.13 8.44
C ILE A 37 3.36 -25.05 8.56
N LYS A 38 2.08 -25.43 8.43
CA LYS A 38 0.92 -24.53 8.57
C LYS A 38 0.94 -23.84 9.94
N ASP A 39 1.14 -24.60 11.02
CA ASP A 39 1.18 -24.08 12.39
C ASP A 39 2.38 -23.13 12.60
N SER A 40 3.57 -23.53 12.14
CA SER A 40 4.79 -22.72 12.27
C SER A 40 4.69 -21.40 11.52
N ILE A 41 4.20 -21.42 10.28
CA ILE A 41 4.01 -20.21 9.47
C ILE A 41 2.95 -19.32 10.10
N THR A 42 1.86 -19.90 10.59
CA THR A 42 0.77 -19.14 11.22
C THR A 42 1.27 -18.44 12.48
N GLU A 43 1.95 -19.15 13.38
CA GLU A 43 2.52 -18.56 14.59
C GLU A 43 3.53 -17.44 14.26
N TYR A 44 4.40 -17.68 13.28
CA TYR A 44 5.37 -16.69 12.83
C TYR A 44 4.69 -15.43 12.26
N ALA A 45 3.75 -15.62 11.34
CA ALA A 45 3.00 -14.53 10.72
C ALA A 45 2.28 -13.70 11.79
N GLN A 46 1.60 -14.34 12.73
CA GLN A 46 0.94 -13.69 13.86
C GLN A 46 1.88 -12.80 14.66
N LYS A 47 3.05 -13.33 15.08
CA LYS A 47 4.04 -12.56 15.85
C LYS A 47 4.62 -11.39 15.05
N ARG A 48 5.02 -11.62 13.80
CA ARG A 48 5.74 -10.62 13.01
C ARG A 48 4.82 -9.54 12.48
N LEU A 49 3.66 -9.89 11.95
CA LEU A 49 2.71 -8.90 11.44
C LEU A 49 2.24 -7.99 12.57
N LYS A 50 1.94 -8.52 13.76
CA LYS A 50 1.55 -7.71 14.93
C LYS A 50 2.67 -6.79 15.42
N PHE A 51 3.92 -7.25 15.36
CA PHE A 51 5.08 -6.45 15.73
C PHE A 51 5.32 -5.27 14.76
N PHE A 52 5.24 -5.51 13.45
CA PHE A 52 5.51 -4.48 12.44
C PHE A 52 4.34 -3.56 12.15
N LEU A 53 3.10 -4.03 12.36
CA LEU A 53 1.89 -3.25 12.14
C LEU A 53 1.36 -2.73 13.48
N TYR A 54 0.60 -3.55 14.20
CA TYR A 54 0.14 -3.32 15.58
C TYR A 54 -0.60 -4.57 16.08
N GLU A 55 -0.85 -4.65 17.39
CA GLU A 55 -1.33 -5.87 18.06
C GLU A 55 -2.74 -6.33 17.61
N ASP A 56 -3.64 -5.39 17.35
CA ASP A 56 -5.06 -5.63 17.03
C ASP A 56 -5.37 -5.78 15.53
N ILE A 57 -4.43 -6.31 14.75
CA ILE A 57 -4.70 -6.67 13.34
C ILE A 57 -5.34 -8.05 13.22
N ASP A 58 -6.18 -8.21 12.21
CA ASP A 58 -6.70 -9.51 11.80
C ASP A 58 -5.75 -10.13 10.78
N ILE A 59 -5.33 -11.36 11.01
CA ILE A 59 -4.42 -12.09 10.12
C ILE A 59 -5.08 -13.38 9.68
N GLU A 60 -5.24 -13.51 8.38
CA GLU A 60 -5.75 -14.69 7.72
C GLU A 60 -4.60 -15.45 7.06
N VAL A 61 -4.51 -16.75 7.33
CA VAL A 61 -3.51 -17.65 6.73
C VAL A 61 -4.26 -18.79 6.04
N GLU A 62 -4.23 -18.80 4.72
CA GLU A 62 -4.88 -19.81 3.88
C GLU A 62 -3.82 -20.73 3.26
N PHE A 63 -4.11 -22.02 3.26
CA PHE A 63 -3.33 -23.04 2.56
C PHE A 63 -4.22 -23.85 1.62
N GLU A 64 -3.79 -24.05 0.38
CA GLU A 64 -4.42 -24.97 -0.56
C GLU A 64 -3.64 -26.30 -0.60
N ASP A 65 -4.34 -27.43 -0.65
CA ASP A 65 -3.71 -28.76 -0.68
C ASP A 65 -3.32 -29.19 -2.11
N GLY A 66 -2.30 -30.06 -2.20
CA GLY A 66 -1.71 -30.58 -3.46
C GLY A 66 -0.38 -29.90 -3.87
N SER A 67 -0.16 -28.66 -3.42
CA SER A 67 1.05 -27.85 -3.57
C SER A 67 1.11 -26.88 -2.39
N ILE A 68 2.27 -26.52 -1.83
CA ILE A 68 2.27 -25.58 -0.70
C ILE A 68 2.04 -24.18 -1.23
N LYS A 69 0.78 -23.74 -1.17
CA LYS A 69 0.36 -22.36 -1.44
C LYS A 69 -0.04 -21.71 -0.14
N ALA A 70 0.79 -20.78 0.34
CA ALA A 70 0.48 -19.99 1.52
C ALA A 70 0.03 -18.60 1.07
N LYS A 71 -1.18 -18.19 1.46
CA LYS A 71 -1.67 -16.83 1.32
C LYS A 71 -1.90 -16.25 2.71
N ILE A 72 -1.11 -15.24 3.04
CA ILE A 72 -1.12 -14.60 4.37
C ILE A 72 -1.56 -13.16 4.17
N THR A 73 -2.73 -12.80 4.69
CA THR A 73 -3.31 -11.46 4.53
C THR A 73 -3.46 -10.80 5.89
N ALA A 74 -2.95 -9.59 6.04
CA ALA A 74 -3.15 -8.75 7.21
C ALA A 74 -4.19 -7.67 6.90
N TYR A 75 -5.24 -7.64 7.70
CA TYR A 75 -6.31 -6.66 7.66
C TYR A 75 -6.16 -5.70 8.85
N GLY A 76 -6.39 -4.42 8.58
CA GLY A 76 -6.37 -3.40 9.61
C GLY A 76 -6.72 -2.02 9.08
N LYS A 77 -6.67 -1.04 9.98
CA LYS A 77 -6.80 0.39 9.75
C LYS A 77 -5.42 1.03 9.57
N VAL A 78 -5.32 1.92 8.59
CA VAL A 78 -4.12 2.72 8.29
C VAL A 78 -3.94 3.84 9.32
N CYS A 79 -5.03 4.43 9.82
CA CYS A 79 -5.00 5.50 10.81
C CYS A 79 -4.31 5.07 12.11
N VAL A 80 -4.38 3.79 12.49
CA VAL A 80 -3.66 3.23 13.65
C VAL A 80 -2.15 3.21 13.41
N LEU A 81 -1.71 2.84 12.21
CA LEU A 81 -0.29 2.90 11.84
C LEU A 81 0.21 4.35 11.84
N LEU A 82 -0.61 5.26 11.32
CA LEU A 82 -0.32 6.68 11.26
C LEU A 82 -0.25 7.33 12.65
N SER A 83 -1.14 6.96 13.58
CA SER A 83 -1.13 7.47 14.95
C SER A 83 0.02 6.92 15.79
N ALA A 84 0.44 5.68 15.56
CA ALA A 84 1.58 5.07 16.27
C ALA A 84 2.92 5.81 16.02
N ILE A 85 3.04 6.52 14.89
CA ILE A 85 4.25 7.25 14.51
C ILE A 85 4.32 8.63 15.22
N ASN A 86 3.19 9.11 15.76
CA ASN A 86 3.09 10.35 16.52
C ASN A 86 2.64 10.08 17.97
N PRO A 87 3.54 9.63 18.86
CA PRO A 87 3.22 9.20 20.22
C PRO A 87 2.75 10.31 21.18
N VAL A 88 2.51 11.53 20.70
CA VAL A 88 2.20 12.71 21.53
C VAL A 88 0.79 13.23 21.27
N GLY A 89 -0.24 12.37 21.26
CA GLY A 89 -1.66 12.79 21.29
C GLY A 89 -2.11 13.74 20.16
N HIS A 90 -1.26 13.99 19.17
CA HIS A 90 -1.53 14.84 18.04
C HIS A 90 -1.99 13.92 16.92
N ALA A 91 -3.27 14.02 16.57
CA ALA A 91 -3.73 13.59 15.27
C ALA A 91 -2.78 14.19 14.23
N ILE A 92 -2.40 13.43 13.19
CA ILE A 92 -1.63 13.96 12.07
C ILE A 92 -2.33 15.24 11.60
N SER A 93 -1.73 16.37 11.94
CA SER A 93 -2.43 17.66 11.95
C SER A 93 -2.14 18.44 10.68
N ASN A 94 -1.18 17.95 9.88
CA ASN A 94 -0.75 18.55 8.65
C ASN A 94 -0.15 17.51 7.68
N TYR A 95 -0.21 17.83 6.39
CA TYR A 95 0.34 17.00 5.32
C TYR A 95 1.84 16.62 5.44
N PRO A 96 2.78 17.45 5.93
CA PRO A 96 4.16 17.04 6.15
C PRO A 96 4.32 15.83 7.11
N GLU A 97 3.62 15.84 8.24
CA GLU A 97 3.62 14.71 9.19
C GLU A 97 3.02 13.45 8.55
N TYR A 98 1.89 13.62 7.83
CA TYR A 98 1.28 12.54 7.05
C TYR A 98 2.27 11.92 6.08
N ARG A 99 3.00 12.77 5.35
CA ARG A 99 3.96 12.37 4.33
C ARG A 99 5.06 11.48 4.90
N GLU A 100 5.64 11.85 6.04
CA GLU A 100 6.69 11.05 6.68
C GLU A 100 6.12 9.78 7.32
N GLY A 101 4.93 9.85 7.92
CA GLY A 101 4.23 8.68 8.44
C GLY A 101 3.98 7.63 7.35
N ILE A 102 3.48 8.05 6.19
CA ILE A 102 3.27 7.16 5.03
C ILE A 102 4.57 6.50 4.56
N LYS A 103 5.69 7.23 4.50
CA LYS A 103 6.98 6.64 4.12
C LYS A 103 7.42 5.54 5.09
N ALA A 104 7.28 5.76 6.39
CA ALA A 104 7.60 4.76 7.41
C ALA A 104 6.74 3.51 7.23
N ILE A 105 5.42 3.68 7.09
CA ILE A 105 4.47 2.58 6.87
C ILE A 105 4.81 1.79 5.61
N ILE A 106 5.10 2.46 4.50
CA ILE A 106 5.49 1.81 3.24
C ILE A 106 6.74 0.94 3.44
N SER A 107 7.72 1.46 4.18
CA SER A 107 8.95 0.71 4.50
C SER A 107 8.63 -0.56 5.29
N ASP A 108 7.83 -0.44 6.34
CA ASP A 108 7.54 -1.57 7.24
C ASP A 108 6.65 -2.63 6.58
N VAL A 109 5.64 -2.21 5.82
CA VAL A 109 4.81 -3.11 4.99
C VAL A 109 5.66 -3.86 3.95
N SER A 110 6.66 -3.19 3.37
CA SER A 110 7.58 -3.84 2.41
C SER A 110 8.48 -4.87 3.09
N LYS A 111 9.00 -4.55 4.29
CA LYS A 111 9.83 -5.48 5.06
C LYS A 111 9.03 -6.71 5.47
N ILE A 112 7.83 -6.53 6.02
CA ILE A 112 7.06 -7.66 6.55
C ILE A 112 6.63 -8.65 5.48
N GLY A 113 6.22 -8.17 4.29
CA GLY A 113 5.90 -9.07 3.17
C GLY A 113 7.08 -9.95 2.77
N ASN A 114 8.29 -9.38 2.73
CA ASN A 114 9.50 -10.14 2.42
C ASN A 114 9.91 -11.11 3.53
N VAL A 115 9.77 -10.70 4.79
CA VAL A 115 10.09 -11.53 5.96
C VAL A 115 9.15 -12.74 6.04
N VAL A 116 7.85 -12.53 5.84
CA VAL A 116 6.85 -13.61 5.80
C VAL A 116 7.12 -14.55 4.63
N ASN A 117 7.36 -14.01 3.42
CA ASN A 117 7.72 -14.84 2.27
C ASN A 117 8.97 -15.71 2.53
N SER A 118 9.98 -15.11 3.15
CA SER A 118 11.23 -15.81 3.49
C SER A 118 11.00 -16.93 4.51
N GLU A 119 10.13 -16.71 5.49
CA GLU A 119 9.77 -17.75 6.45
C GLU A 119 9.06 -18.92 5.77
N VAL A 120 8.11 -18.66 4.86
CA VAL A 120 7.44 -19.75 4.13
C VAL A 120 8.47 -20.58 3.37
N LEU A 121 9.35 -19.93 2.59
CA LEU A 121 10.42 -20.61 1.85
C LEU A 121 11.36 -21.41 2.77
N PHE A 122 11.66 -20.88 3.96
CA PHE A 122 12.50 -21.55 4.95
C PHE A 122 11.82 -22.81 5.50
N GLN A 123 10.55 -22.70 5.92
CA GLN A 123 9.79 -23.81 6.48
C GLN A 123 9.54 -24.91 5.45
N THR A 124 9.32 -24.53 4.19
CA THR A 124 9.16 -25.50 3.08
C THR A 124 10.48 -26.03 2.54
N LYS A 125 11.62 -25.51 3.01
CA LYS A 125 12.98 -25.85 2.53
C LYS A 125 13.14 -25.64 1.02
N SER A 126 12.33 -24.78 0.42
CA SER A 126 12.31 -24.54 -1.02
C SER A 126 13.35 -23.48 -1.37
N ARG A 127 14.44 -23.90 -2.04
CA ARG A 127 15.58 -23.02 -2.37
C ARG A 127 15.84 -22.92 -3.87
N SER A 128 15.45 -23.96 -4.60
CA SER A 128 15.70 -24.07 -6.03
C SER A 128 14.60 -23.36 -6.82
N LYS A 129 14.96 -22.77 -7.97
CA LYS A 129 13.97 -22.13 -8.86
C LYS A 129 12.89 -23.09 -9.33
N ASP A 130 13.23 -24.37 -9.47
CA ASP A 130 12.29 -25.40 -9.91
C ASP A 130 11.25 -25.76 -8.84
N GLU A 131 11.54 -25.47 -7.57
CA GLU A 131 10.61 -25.66 -6.45
C GLU A 131 9.77 -24.41 -6.16
N ILE A 132 10.24 -23.23 -6.58
CA ILE A 132 9.61 -21.95 -6.28
C ILE A 132 8.81 -21.48 -7.50
N ILE A 133 7.50 -21.76 -7.47
CA ILE A 133 6.60 -21.40 -8.56
C ILE A 133 6.30 -19.90 -8.55
N ARG A 134 6.02 -19.34 -7.37
CA ARG A 134 5.71 -17.91 -7.22
C ARG A 134 5.96 -17.41 -5.82
N VAL A 135 6.51 -16.20 -5.71
CA VAL A 135 6.65 -15.46 -4.45
C VAL A 135 6.22 -14.03 -4.73
N GLU A 136 5.29 -13.51 -3.93
CA GLU A 136 4.77 -12.16 -4.09
C GLU A 136 4.52 -11.50 -2.73
N ALA A 137 4.93 -10.24 -2.60
CA ALA A 137 4.62 -9.38 -1.46
C ALA A 137 3.84 -8.17 -1.97
N ARG A 138 2.55 -8.10 -1.62
CA ARG A 138 1.64 -7.02 -2.00
C ARG A 138 1.42 -6.09 -0.81
N LYS A 139 1.43 -4.79 -1.07
CA LYS A 139 1.30 -3.75 -0.03
C LYS A 139 -0.14 -3.30 0.23
N GLY A 140 -1.15 -3.99 -0.31
CA GLY A 140 -2.56 -3.63 -0.11
C GLY A 140 -2.85 -2.13 -0.32
N ILE A 141 -3.61 -1.52 0.58
CA ILE A 141 -3.96 -0.10 0.57
C ILE A 141 -2.73 0.82 0.70
N VAL A 142 -1.70 0.35 1.41
CA VAL A 142 -0.44 1.09 1.58
C VAL A 142 0.30 1.23 0.24
N GLY A 143 0.16 0.26 -0.66
CA GLY A 143 0.66 0.37 -2.03
C GLY A 143 -0.04 1.47 -2.85
N SER A 144 -1.33 1.68 -2.64
CA SER A 144 -2.06 2.80 -3.26
C SER A 144 -1.60 4.15 -2.70
N LEU A 145 -1.37 4.22 -1.38
CA LEU A 145 -0.80 5.41 -0.72
C LEU A 145 0.61 5.73 -1.21
N GLU A 146 1.44 4.71 -1.44
CA GLU A 146 2.77 4.86 -2.04
C GLU A 146 2.72 5.48 -3.44
N LYS A 147 1.81 5.01 -4.31
CA LYS A 147 1.63 5.58 -5.66
C LYS A 147 1.27 7.06 -5.60
N ILE A 148 0.32 7.42 -4.74
CA ILE A 148 -0.12 8.81 -4.53
C ILE A 148 1.03 9.66 -3.99
N HIS A 149 1.71 9.18 -2.95
CA HIS A 149 2.87 9.85 -2.35
C HIS A 149 3.99 10.12 -3.37
N ASN A 150 4.34 9.11 -4.17
CA ASN A 150 5.38 9.20 -5.20
C ASN A 150 4.98 10.19 -6.30
N LYS A 151 3.71 10.19 -6.72
CA LYS A 151 3.20 11.13 -7.73
C LYS A 151 3.16 12.57 -7.19
N MET A 152 2.69 12.80 -5.96
CA MET A 152 2.75 14.12 -5.33
C MET A 152 4.19 14.63 -5.22
N THR A 153 5.12 13.79 -4.74
CA THR A 153 6.55 14.13 -4.66
C THR A 153 7.14 14.45 -6.04
N THR A 154 6.73 13.71 -7.08
CA THR A 154 7.16 13.99 -8.46
C THR A 154 6.69 15.36 -8.93
N ILE A 155 5.42 15.70 -8.69
CA ILE A 155 4.86 17.01 -9.02
C ILE A 155 5.58 18.12 -8.27
N GLU A 156 5.74 17.99 -6.95
CA GLU A 156 6.45 18.94 -6.09
C GLU A 156 7.87 19.21 -6.61
N ASN A 157 8.62 18.15 -6.92
CA ASN A 157 9.98 18.24 -7.44
C ASN A 157 10.07 18.97 -8.79
N LYS A 158 9.10 18.76 -9.69
CA LYS A 158 9.01 19.50 -10.95
C LYS A 158 8.74 20.99 -10.68
N LEU A 159 7.83 21.29 -9.75
CA LEU A 159 7.45 22.67 -9.37
C LEU A 159 8.53 23.44 -8.60
N VAL A 160 9.62 22.80 -8.17
CA VAL A 160 10.81 23.51 -7.65
C VAL A 160 11.39 24.41 -8.74
N ARG A 161 11.46 23.90 -9.98
CA ARG A 161 11.98 24.63 -11.15
C ARG A 161 10.98 25.71 -11.60
N LYS A 162 11.48 26.71 -12.32
CA LYS A 162 10.64 27.66 -13.06
C LYS A 162 10.41 27.14 -14.48
N ASP A 163 9.51 27.78 -15.21
CA ASP A 163 9.26 27.53 -16.64
C ASP A 163 8.82 26.10 -16.98
N ASN A 164 8.06 25.47 -16.09
CA ASN A 164 7.49 24.14 -16.34
C ASN A 164 6.46 24.18 -17.47
N SER A 165 6.37 23.09 -18.23
CA SER A 165 5.27 22.89 -19.17
C SER A 165 3.97 22.61 -18.40
N PRO A 166 2.90 23.41 -18.59
CA PRO A 166 1.59 23.15 -17.97
C PRO A 166 1.02 21.78 -18.34
N LEU A 167 1.22 21.34 -19.59
CA LEU A 167 0.75 20.05 -20.08
C LEU A 167 1.35 18.88 -19.30
N ILE A 168 2.64 18.94 -18.97
CA ILE A 168 3.31 17.87 -18.21
C ILE A 168 2.71 17.75 -16.81
N ILE A 169 2.53 18.89 -16.12
CA ILE A 169 1.97 18.88 -14.76
C ILE A 169 0.48 18.53 -14.78
N TYR A 170 -0.26 18.93 -15.81
CA TYR A 170 -1.64 18.51 -16.02
C TYR A 170 -1.77 16.99 -16.12
N ASN A 171 -0.94 16.34 -16.93
CA ASN A 171 -0.94 14.87 -17.04
C ASN A 171 -0.58 14.19 -15.72
N ASP A 172 0.37 14.74 -14.96
CA ASP A 172 0.68 14.22 -13.62
C ASP A 172 -0.49 14.39 -12.64
N LEU A 173 -1.28 15.46 -12.74
CA LEU A 173 -2.49 15.66 -11.94
C LEU A 173 -3.60 14.68 -12.32
N LEU A 174 -3.75 14.35 -13.60
CA LEU A 174 -4.70 13.31 -14.04
C LEU A 174 -4.32 11.94 -13.47
N ASP A 175 -3.04 11.58 -13.50
CA ASP A 175 -2.54 10.35 -12.86
C ASP A 175 -2.81 10.37 -11.35
N LEU A 176 -2.55 11.50 -10.69
CA LEU A 176 -2.81 11.66 -9.27
C LEU A 176 -4.29 11.47 -8.95
N ASN A 177 -5.19 12.10 -9.71
CA ASN A 177 -6.63 11.96 -9.54
C ASN A 177 -7.09 10.51 -9.74
N LYS A 178 -6.54 9.83 -10.75
CA LYS A 178 -6.78 8.40 -10.98
C LYS A 178 -6.37 7.56 -9.76
N TYR A 179 -5.16 7.74 -9.23
CA TYR A 179 -4.70 6.98 -8.06
C TYR A 179 -5.52 7.29 -6.80
N ILE A 180 -5.93 8.53 -6.60
CA ILE A 180 -6.82 8.94 -5.51
C ILE A 180 -8.19 8.25 -5.65
N SER A 181 -8.75 8.22 -6.84
CA SER A 181 -10.04 7.55 -7.11
C SER A 181 -9.95 6.02 -6.92
N GLU A 182 -8.86 5.41 -7.36
CA GLU A 182 -8.58 3.98 -7.12
C GLU A 182 -8.44 3.69 -5.62
N LEU A 183 -7.82 4.59 -4.84
CA LEU A 183 -7.74 4.45 -3.39
C LEU A 183 -9.13 4.49 -2.75
N ASP A 184 -9.96 5.49 -3.10
CA ASP A 184 -11.31 5.67 -2.56
C ASP A 184 -12.17 4.41 -2.74
N ALA A 185 -12.12 3.83 -3.94
CA ALA A 185 -12.91 2.64 -4.29
C ALA A 185 -12.49 1.39 -3.50
N ASN A 186 -11.28 1.36 -2.94
CA ASN A 186 -10.74 0.21 -2.21
C ASN A 186 -10.69 0.41 -0.69
N LEU A 187 -10.92 1.63 -0.19
CA LEU A 187 -11.01 1.90 1.24
C LEU A 187 -12.33 1.35 1.80
N LYS A 188 -12.23 0.53 2.85
CA LYS A 188 -13.38 -0.05 3.55
C LYS A 188 -13.66 0.67 4.86
N ASP A 189 -12.62 1.02 5.61
CA ASP A 189 -12.78 1.71 6.90
C ASP A 189 -13.10 3.21 6.73
N LYS A 190 -14.18 3.67 7.39
CA LYS A 190 -14.67 5.05 7.33
C LYS A 190 -13.71 6.06 7.97
N ASN A 191 -13.04 5.70 9.07
CA ASN A 191 -12.13 6.61 9.76
C ASN A 191 -10.85 6.83 8.94
N ASP A 192 -10.35 5.76 8.33
CA ASP A 192 -9.26 5.84 7.36
C ASP A 192 -9.66 6.74 6.19
N ARG A 193 -10.87 6.57 5.65
CA ARG A 193 -11.37 7.41 4.55
C ARG A 193 -11.38 8.89 4.90
N ASP A 194 -11.91 9.28 6.06
CA ASP A 194 -11.93 10.67 6.53
C ASP A 194 -10.52 11.23 6.82
N SER A 195 -9.68 10.48 7.51
CA SER A 195 -8.31 10.94 7.84
C SER A 195 -7.43 11.08 6.60
N ILE A 196 -7.53 10.13 5.67
CA ILE A 196 -6.76 10.13 4.42
C ILE A 196 -7.28 11.24 3.50
N SER A 197 -8.60 11.43 3.36
CA SER A 197 -9.16 12.46 2.49
C SER A 197 -8.68 13.86 2.89
N LYS A 198 -8.71 14.17 4.20
CA LYS A 198 -8.21 15.44 4.75
C LYS A 198 -6.73 15.65 4.45
N SER A 199 -5.91 14.63 4.70
CA SER A 199 -4.46 14.72 4.46
C SER A 199 -4.13 14.89 2.98
N LEU A 200 -4.81 14.16 2.11
CA LEU A 200 -4.65 14.29 0.66
C LEU A 200 -5.15 15.64 0.15
N TYR A 201 -6.25 16.16 0.71
CA TYR A 201 -6.78 17.48 0.38
C TYR A 201 -5.73 18.55 0.66
N GLU A 202 -5.14 18.52 1.86
CA GLU A 202 -4.06 19.43 2.23
C GLU A 202 -2.85 19.32 1.31
N GLY A 203 -2.43 18.10 0.97
CA GLY A 203 -1.30 17.87 0.05
C GLY A 203 -1.55 18.45 -1.34
N VAL A 204 -2.69 18.15 -1.94
CA VAL A 204 -3.09 18.67 -3.27
C VAL A 204 -3.25 20.20 -3.21
N ASN A 205 -3.81 20.73 -2.12
CA ASN A 205 -3.95 22.17 -1.94
C ASN A 205 -2.59 22.87 -1.67
N GLY A 206 -1.62 22.15 -1.11
CA GLY A 206 -0.27 22.64 -0.88
C GLY A 206 0.57 22.78 -2.15
N LEU A 207 0.18 22.15 -3.27
CA LEU A 207 0.93 22.21 -4.53
C LEU A 207 1.06 23.66 -5.03
N ASN A 208 2.30 24.09 -5.26
CA ASN A 208 2.62 25.45 -5.70
C ASN A 208 2.40 25.61 -7.21
N LEU A 209 1.14 25.76 -7.61
CA LEU A 209 0.71 25.91 -9.00
C LEU A 209 0.56 27.38 -9.44
N LYS A 210 1.34 28.31 -8.87
CA LYS A 210 1.29 29.74 -9.23
C LYS A 210 1.75 29.96 -10.68
N LYS A 211 1.15 30.93 -11.39
CA LYS A 211 1.46 31.24 -12.81
C LYS A 211 2.97 31.35 -13.11
N GLY A 212 3.75 31.97 -12.21
CA GLY A 212 5.20 32.13 -12.34
C GLY A 212 6.04 30.84 -12.26
N LYS A 213 5.41 29.66 -12.09
CA LYS A 213 6.07 28.35 -12.17
C LYS A 213 6.06 27.76 -13.58
N PHE A 214 5.36 28.39 -14.52
CA PHE A 214 5.05 27.83 -15.82
C PHE A 214 5.56 28.69 -16.96
N LYS A 215 5.97 28.03 -18.04
CA LYS A 215 6.28 28.67 -19.31
C LYS A 215 4.98 28.84 -20.09
N LEU A 216 4.51 30.07 -20.18
CA LEU A 216 3.24 30.44 -20.82
C LEU A 216 3.52 31.37 -22.01
N THR A 217 3.93 30.77 -23.13
CA THR A 217 4.42 31.48 -24.31
C THR A 217 3.38 31.62 -25.42
N ASP A 218 2.30 30.84 -25.37
CA ASP A 218 1.25 30.79 -26.37
C ASP A 218 -0.12 30.49 -25.75
N SER A 219 -1.19 30.65 -26.52
CA SER A 219 -2.56 30.42 -26.04
C SER A 219 -2.78 28.99 -25.56
N LEU A 220 -2.16 27.99 -26.23
CA LEU A 220 -2.27 26.59 -25.84
C LEU A 220 -1.71 26.35 -24.44
N SER A 221 -0.55 26.93 -24.12
CA SER A 221 0.07 26.83 -22.80
C SER A 221 -0.77 27.51 -21.71
N GLU A 222 -1.44 28.63 -22.03
CA GLU A 222 -2.39 29.27 -21.12
C GLU A 222 -3.64 28.41 -20.89
N ASP A 223 -4.21 27.83 -21.94
CA ASP A 223 -5.36 26.92 -21.85
C ASP A 223 -5.01 25.68 -21.02
N MET A 224 -3.84 25.08 -21.23
CA MET A 224 -3.38 23.94 -20.44
C MET A 224 -3.16 24.30 -18.97
N TYR A 225 -2.68 25.51 -18.67
CA TYR A 225 -2.56 25.98 -17.30
C TYR A 225 -3.95 26.12 -16.63
N ASN A 226 -4.94 26.65 -17.35
CA ASN A 226 -6.31 26.73 -16.85
C ASN A 226 -6.92 25.34 -16.60
N ASN A 227 -6.70 24.39 -17.52
CA ASN A 227 -7.14 23.00 -17.35
C ASN A 227 -6.49 22.34 -16.13
N LEU A 228 -5.20 22.59 -15.89
CA LEU A 228 -4.51 22.15 -14.68
C LEU A 228 -5.14 22.70 -13.39
N LEU A 229 -5.52 23.98 -13.36
CA LEU A 229 -6.18 24.56 -12.19
C LEU A 229 -7.59 23.98 -12.00
N ALA A 230 -8.31 23.74 -13.09
CA ALA A 230 -9.61 23.08 -13.06
C ALA A 230 -9.51 21.65 -12.53
N GLU A 231 -8.52 20.88 -12.97
CA GLU A 231 -8.28 19.51 -12.50
C GLU A 231 -7.94 19.47 -11.01
N ARG A 232 -7.05 20.35 -10.54
CA ARG A 232 -6.78 20.51 -9.10
C ARG A 232 -8.08 20.76 -8.31
N LYS A 233 -8.96 21.63 -8.83
CA LYS A 233 -10.24 21.94 -8.19
C LYS A 233 -11.16 20.71 -8.14
N ILE A 234 -11.21 19.90 -9.20
CA ILE A 234 -11.98 18.65 -9.25
C ILE A 234 -11.47 17.68 -8.17
N ILE A 235 -10.15 17.47 -8.09
CA ILE A 235 -9.55 16.61 -7.06
C ILE A 235 -9.95 17.06 -5.66
N LEU A 236 -9.80 18.37 -5.35
CA LEU A 236 -10.16 18.93 -4.05
C LEU A 236 -11.66 18.79 -3.74
N GLN A 237 -12.53 18.97 -4.73
CA GLN A 237 -13.97 18.76 -4.57
C GLN A 237 -14.31 17.30 -4.31
N ASN A 238 -13.64 16.36 -4.98
CA ASN A 238 -13.87 14.93 -4.76
C ASN A 238 -13.42 14.52 -3.35
N LEU A 239 -12.23 14.94 -2.94
CA LEU A 239 -11.70 14.66 -1.60
C LEU A 239 -12.59 15.23 -0.48
N SER A 240 -13.22 16.39 -0.70
CA SER A 240 -14.15 16.98 0.29
C SER A 240 -15.48 16.21 0.46
N LYS A 241 -15.75 15.23 -0.41
CA LYS A 241 -16.97 14.41 -0.42
C LYS A 241 -16.74 12.98 0.05
N TRP A 242 -15.50 12.60 0.33
CA TRP A 242 -15.15 11.26 0.83
C TRP A 242 -15.83 10.97 2.17
#